data_AF-A0A3A5WCW8-F1
#
_entry.id   AF-A0A3A5WCW8-F1
#
_cell.length_a   1.000
_cell.length_b   1.000
_cell.length_c   1.000
_cell.angle_alpha   90.00
_cell.angle_beta   90.00
_cell.angle_gamma   90.00
#
_symmetry.space_group_name_H-M   'P 1'
#
loop_
_entity.id
_entity.type
_entity.pdbx_description
1 polymer ?
#
loop_
_entity_poly.entity_id
_entity_poly.type
_entity_poly.pdbx_seq_one_letter_code
_entity_poly.pdbx_strand_id
1 'polypeptide(L)' 'MVLLNLWSLGHFVQWTFVGRYLLQNWWIFFALSIGWEILELYLPFEFVEETWDNKISDLVVNTVGFALGLGLRYDPQTLD' A
#
# COMPACT_ATOMS: atom_id res chain seq x y z
N MET A 1 11.18 -5.94 -17.03
CA MET A 1 10.16 -5.36 -16.14
C MET A 1 10.03 -6.29 -14.95
N VAL A 2 10.52 -5.90 -13.78
CA VAL A 2 10.44 -6.72 -12.57
C VAL A 2 9.24 -6.23 -11.78
N LEU A 3 8.14 -6.99 -11.85
CA LEU A 3 6.84 -6.66 -11.26
C LEU A 3 6.86 -6.64 -9.71
N LEU A 4 7.87 -7.28 -9.11
CA LEU A 4 8.11 -7.37 -7.67
C LEU A 4 9.56 -6.99 -7.41
N ASN A 5 9.81 -5.71 -7.22
CA ASN A 5 11.12 -5.18 -6.87
C ASN A 5 11.18 -4.88 -5.35
N LEU A 6 12.33 -4.41 -4.86
CA LEU A 6 12.49 -4.00 -3.45
C LEU A 6 11.47 -2.91 -3.05
N TRP A 7 11.00 -2.14 -4.04
CA TRP A 7 10.04 -1.07 -3.85
C TRP A 7 8.64 -1.60 -3.57
N SER A 8 8.13 -2.53 -4.37
CA SER A 8 6.87 -3.22 -4.07
C SER A 8 6.91 -3.94 -2.71
N LEU A 9 8.05 -4.50 -2.29
CA LEU A 9 8.20 -5.03 -0.94
C LEU A 9 8.08 -3.93 0.14
N GLY A 10 8.67 -2.76 -0.11
CA GLY A 10 8.52 -1.58 0.74
C GLY A 10 7.06 -1.14 0.87
N HIS A 11 6.35 -1.05 -0.25
CA HIS A 11 4.90 -0.78 -0.32
C HIS A 11 4.10 -1.77 0.54
N PHE A 12 4.35 -3.07 0.36
CA PHE A 12 3.69 -4.12 1.12
C PHE A 12 3.89 -3.95 2.64
N VAL A 13 5.14 -3.79 3.07
CA VAL A 13 5.48 -3.66 4.50
C VAL A 13 4.89 -2.38 5.08
N GLN A 14 5.01 -1.26 4.37
CA GLN A 14 4.45 0.03 4.77
C GLN A 14 2.95 -0.08 5.00
N TRP A 15 2.21 -0.61 4.03
CA TRP A 15 0.75 -0.70 4.14
C TRP A 15 0.28 -1.75 5.13
N THR A 16 1.04 -2.82 5.32
CA THR A 16 0.81 -3.76 6.44
C THR A 16 0.96 -3.05 7.78
N PHE A 17 2.00 -2.24 7.96
CA PHE A 17 2.20 -1.49 9.20
C PHE A 17 1.11 -0.45 9.43
N VAL A 18 0.77 0.33 8.40
CA VAL A 18 -0.31 1.33 8.44
C VAL A 18 -1.64 0.66 8.77
N GLY A 19 -1.97 -0.44 8.08
CA GLY A 19 -3.17 -1.24 8.32
C GLY A 19 -3.19 -1.83 9.72
N ARG A 20 -2.05 -2.26 10.26
CA ARG A 20 -1.93 -2.88 11.60
C ARG A 20 -2.06 -1.90 12.75
N TYR A 21 -1.47 -0.71 12.63
CA TYR A 21 -1.28 0.18 13.78
C TYR A 21 -1.93 1.55 13.64
N LEU A 22 -2.11 2.07 12.43
CA LEU A 22 -2.45 3.49 12.23
C LEU A 22 -3.86 3.71 11.69
N LEU A 23 -4.26 2.99 10.65
CA LEU A 23 -5.52 3.23 9.93
C LEU A 23 -6.36 1.94 9.81
N GLN A 24 -7.67 2.10 9.91
CA GLN A 24 -8.66 1.04 9.66
C GLN A 24 -9.65 1.40 8.53
N ASN A 25 -9.64 2.66 8.09
CA ASN A 25 -10.60 3.16 7.13
C ASN A 25 -10.10 2.95 5.70
N TRP A 26 -10.80 2.09 4.97
CA TRP A 26 -10.54 1.78 3.57
C TRP A 26 -10.62 2.99 2.63
N TRP A 27 -11.48 3.97 2.90
CA TRP A 27 -11.59 5.19 2.09
C TRP A 27 -10.34 6.05 2.19
N ILE A 28 -9.79 6.19 3.40
CA ILE A 28 -8.54 6.93 3.62
C ILE A 28 -7.37 6.16 2.97
N PHE A 29 -7.35 4.83 3.10
CA PHE A 29 -6.40 3.98 2.41
C PHE A 29 -6.40 4.22 0.90
N PHE A 30 -7.56 4.14 0.24
CA PHE A 30 -7.65 4.33 -1.21
C PHE A 30 -7.27 5.74 -1.63
N ALA A 31 -7.68 6.77 -0.88
CA ALA A 31 -7.32 8.16 -1.16
C ALA A 31 -5.80 8.36 -1.12
N LEU A 32 -5.12 7.76 -0.14
CA LEU A 32 -3.66 7.85 0.01
C LEU A 32 -2.92 6.98 -1.01
N SER A 33 -3.37 5.74 -1.23
CA SER A 33 -2.72 4.79 -2.15
C SER A 33 -2.83 5.25 -3.60
N ILE A 34 -4.04 5.60 -4.05
CA ILE A 34 -4.26 6.12 -5.41
C ILE A 34 -3.72 7.54 -5.53
N GLY A 35 -3.87 8.36 -4.47
CA GLY A 35 -3.34 9.72 -4.46
C GLY A 35 -1.83 9.76 -4.63
N TRP A 36 -1.10 8.81 -4.08
CA TRP A 36 0.34 8.67 -4.28
C TRP A 36 0.68 8.39 -5.75
N GLU A 37 0.06 7.36 -6.36
CA GLU A 37 0.26 7.05 -7.79
C GLU A 37 -0.07 8.22 -8.72
N ILE A 38 -1.09 9.01 -8.39
CA ILE A 38 -1.44 10.21 -9.16
C ILE A 38 -0.41 11.32 -8.95
N LEU A 39 0.02 11.56 -7.70
CA LEU A 39 1.05 12.55 -7.38
C LEU A 39 2.33 12.28 -8.16
N GLU A 40 2.69 11.00 -8.26
CA GLU A 40 3.86 10.54 -9.00
C GLU A 40 3.86 10.99 -10.47
N LEU A 41 2.71 11.09 -11.13
CA LEU A 41 2.62 11.58 -12.52
C LEU A 41 3.09 13.04 -12.71
N TYR A 42 3.17 13.80 -11.62
CA TYR A 42 3.55 15.22 -11.64
C TYR A 42 4.91 15.49 -11.00
N LEU A 43 5.54 14.48 -10.39
CA LEU A 43 6.82 14.65 -9.72
C LEU A 43 7.98 14.45 -10.71
N PRO A 44 8.89 15.43 -10.87
CA PRO A 44 10.00 15.36 -11.82
C PRO A 44 11.20 14.64 -11.22
N PHE A 45 11.01 13.42 -10.70
CA PHE A 45 12.07 12.62 -10.12
C PHE A 45 12.23 11.29 -10.85
N GLU A 46 13.46 10.89 -11.16
CA GLU A 46 13.76 9.65 -11.90
C GLU A 46 13.26 8.38 -11.20
N PHE A 47 13.16 8.39 -9.86
CA PHE A 47 12.63 7.25 -9.10
C PHE A 47 11.10 7.09 -9.21
N VAL A 48 10.43 8.05 -9.85
CA VAL A 48 8.98 8.11 -10.01
C VAL A 48 8.56 7.76 -11.44
N GLU A 49 9.51 7.78 -12.39
CA GLU A 49 9.34 7.29 -13.76
C GLU A 49 9.29 5.76 -13.78
N GLU A 50 8.17 5.23 -13.30
CA GLU A 50 7.82 3.82 -13.43
C GLU A 50 6.77 3.60 -14.51
N THR A 51 6.81 2.41 -15.08
CA THR A 51 5.84 1.98 -16.09
C THR A 51 4.48 1.75 -15.47
N TRP A 52 3.41 1.95 -16.24
CA TRP A 52 2.04 1.76 -15.78
C TRP A 52 1.78 0.40 -15.11
N ASP A 53 2.44 -0.67 -15.56
CA ASP A 53 2.34 -2.00 -14.96
C ASP A 53 2.84 -2.02 -13.50
N ASN A 54 3.89 -1.27 -13.17
CA ASN A 54 4.41 -1.17 -11.81
C ASN A 54 3.46 -0.36 -10.92
N LYS A 55 2.95 0.78 -11.42
CA LYS A 55 1.96 1.60 -10.69
C LYS A 55 0.70 0.80 -10.33
N ILE A 56 0.22 -0.03 -11.25
CA ILE A 56 -0.92 -0.93 -10.99
C ILE A 56 -0.52 -2.03 -10.00
N SER A 57 0.69 -2.61 -10.13
CA SER A 57 1.22 -3.57 -9.18
C SER A 57 1.26 -3.00 -7.77
N ASP A 58 1.71 -1.75 -7.61
CA ASP A 58 1.81 -1.11 -6.31
C ASP A 58 0.44 -0.89 -5.68
N LEU A 59 -0.60 -0.51 -6.44
CA LEU A 59 -1.97 -0.49 -5.91
C LEU A 59 -2.44 -1.85 -5.38
N VAL A 60 -2.12 -2.94 -6.09
CA VAL A 60 -2.45 -4.31 -5.65
C VAL A 60 -1.68 -4.64 -4.36
N VAL A 61 -0.37 -4.38 -4.35
CA VAL A 61 0.52 -4.69 -3.22
C VAL A 61 0.16 -3.87 -1.98
N ASN A 62 -0.14 -2.58 -2.15
CA ASN A 62 -0.66 -1.69 -1.12
C ASN A 62 -1.94 -2.27 -0.51
N THR A 63 -2.87 -2.74 -1.36
CA THR A 63 -4.16 -3.31 -0.94
C THR A 63 -3.98 -4.58 -0.13
N VAL A 64 -3.15 -5.52 -0.61
CA VAL A 64 -2.86 -6.78 0.10
C VAL A 64 -2.18 -6.51 1.43
N GLY A 65 -1.19 -5.60 1.46
CA GLY A 65 -0.51 -5.20 2.68
C GLY A 65 -1.49 -4.61 3.70
N PHE A 66 -2.31 -3.65 3.29
CA PHE A 66 -3.29 -3.02 4.17
C PHE A 66 -4.31 -4.03 4.71
N ALA A 67 -4.86 -4.90 3.85
CA ALA A 67 -5.79 -5.96 4.26
C ALA A 67 -5.18 -6.89 5.32
N LEU A 68 -3.93 -7.33 5.09
CA LEU A 68 -3.20 -8.16 6.04
C LEU A 68 -2.98 -7.42 7.36
N GLY A 69 -2.56 -6.15 7.31
CA GLY A 69 -2.39 -5.31 8.48
C GLY A 69 -3.66 -5.25 9.33
N LEU A 70 -4.82 -5.06 8.70
CA LEU A 70 -6.12 -5.08 9.38
C LEU A 70 -6.44 -6.45 9.98
N GLY A 71 -6.26 -7.53 9.23
CA GLY A 71 -6.53 -8.89 9.71
C GLY A 71 -5.61 -9.32 10.86
N LEU A 72 -4.41 -8.77 10.94
CA LEU A 72 -3.48 -9.01 12.05
C LEU A 72 -3.81 -8.18 13.30
N ARG A 73 -4.76 -7.24 13.25
CA ARG A 73 -5.19 -6.52 14.45
C ARG A 73 -5.83 -7.49 15.44
N TYR A 74 -5.41 -7.38 16.70
CA TYR A 74 -6.04 -8.14 17.77
C TYR A 74 -7.49 -7.70 17.91
N ASP A 75 -8.41 -8.66 17.86
CA ASP A 75 -9.78 -8.49 18.31
C ASP A 75 -9.86 -8.94 19.78
N PRO A 76 -10.09 -8.04 20.75
CA PRO A 76 -10.24 -8.43 22.15
C PRO A 76 -11.44 -9.35 22.41
N GLN A 77 -12.37 -9.47 21.46
CA GLN A 77 -13.64 -10.18 21.64
C GLN A 77 -13.55 -11.70 21.43
N THR A 78 -12.41 -12.24 20.99
CA THR A 78 -12.23 -13.69 20.76
C THR A 78 -11.60 -14.43 21.94
N LEU A 79 -11.67 -13.87 23.15
CA LEU A 79 -11.08 -14.42 24.39
C LEU A 79 -12.13 -14.93 25.40
N ASP A 80 -13.37 -15.17 24.98
CA ASP A 80 -14.39 -15.86 25.77
C ASP A 80 -14.52 -17.34 25.41
#